data_AF-A0A1V5LM46-F1
#
_entry.id   AF-A0A1V5LM46-F1
#
_cell.length_a   1.000
_cell.length_b   1.000
_cell.length_c   1.000
_cell.angle_alpha   90.00
_cell.angle_beta   90.00
_cell.angle_gamma   90.00
#
_symmetry.space_group_name_H-M   'P 1'
#
loop_
_entity.id
_entity.type
_entity.pdbx_description
1 polymer ?
#
loop_
_entity_poly.entity_id
_entity_poly.type
_entity_poly.pdbx_seq_one_letter_code
_entity_poly.pdbx_strand_id
1 'polypeptide(L)'
;MSYDSEAQSFAAYANAMPNNCVFLVDTYDTLSGVKHAIEAGRNLRAQGHELLGIRLDSGDLAYLSSEARRMLDEAGFPDTKIIASNDLDEDVIESLIDQGAAVDIWGVGTKLITAADQPALGGVYKLACVRDVDKAGNGPWQYRIKLSEQVIKISTPGVQQVRRFYTEERGVRTYLADMVYDEESTCPPENMVVDPLDFTRRKAIAKGTKYEELLKPIFRGGQLVYKSPGLEAARKYREDRLKGFHKGILRLLNPHQYPVGIEAGLSKAKLALIMKERGFEKD
;
A
#
# COMPACT_ATOMS: atom_id res chain seq x y z
N MET A 1 2.64 36.34 4.22
CA MET A 1 1.95 37.39 3.42
C MET A 1 1.06 38.34 4.24
N SER A 2 0.48 37.94 5.38
CA SER A 2 -0.29 38.87 6.24
C SER A 2 0.58 39.84 7.08
N TYR A 3 1.90 39.74 6.95
CA TYR A 3 2.92 40.56 7.60
C TYR A 3 3.85 41.10 6.51
N ASP A 4 4.47 42.25 6.78
CA ASP A 4 5.34 42.94 5.83
C ASP A 4 6.67 42.22 5.60
N SER A 5 7.10 41.35 6.53
CA SER A 5 8.31 40.54 6.40
C SER A 5 8.18 39.13 6.99
N GLU A 6 9.03 38.22 6.50
CA GLU A 6 9.13 36.86 7.05
C GLU A 6 9.55 36.87 8.52
N ALA A 7 10.53 37.70 8.88
CA ALA A 7 11.01 37.84 10.26
C ALA A 7 9.88 38.22 11.23
N GLN A 8 9.00 39.17 10.85
CA GLN A 8 7.83 39.53 11.66
C GLN A 8 6.87 38.35 11.80
N SER A 9 6.61 37.63 10.70
CA SER A 9 5.71 36.47 10.72
C SER A 9 6.24 35.33 11.59
N PHE A 10 7.55 35.06 11.53
CA PHE A 10 8.21 34.03 12.33
C PHE A 10 8.22 34.39 13.80
N ALA A 11 8.51 35.66 14.14
CA ALA A 11 8.45 36.14 15.52
C ALA A 11 7.03 36.04 16.11
N ALA A 12 6.00 36.41 15.33
CA ALA A 12 4.61 36.29 15.76
C ALA A 12 4.21 34.82 16.01
N TYR A 13 4.60 33.90 15.12
CA TYR A 13 4.35 32.47 15.29
C TYR A 13 5.10 31.89 16.48
N ALA A 14 6.38 32.24 16.64
CA ALA A 14 7.23 31.84 17.77
C ALA A 14 6.65 32.27 19.12
N ASN A 15 6.13 33.51 19.21
CA ASN A 15 5.51 34.01 20.44
C ASN A 15 4.22 33.24 20.80
N ALA A 16 3.47 32.79 19.79
CA ALA A 16 2.22 32.06 20.01
C ALA A 16 2.45 30.57 20.30
N MET A 17 3.43 29.94 19.65
CA MET A 17 3.70 28.49 19.71
C MET A 17 5.19 28.18 19.84
N PRO A 18 5.85 28.60 20.94
CA PRO A 18 7.32 28.57 21.04
C PRO A 18 7.92 27.15 21.00
N ASN A 19 7.17 26.13 21.42
CA ASN A 19 7.62 24.73 21.41
C ASN A 19 7.45 24.01 20.06
N ASN A 20 6.72 24.59 19.09
CA ASN A 20 6.32 23.93 17.85
C ASN A 20 6.68 24.76 16.61
N CYS A 21 7.86 25.36 16.60
CA CYS A 21 8.29 26.26 15.53
C CYS A 21 8.83 25.50 14.32
N VAL A 22 8.01 25.43 13.27
CA VAL A 22 8.41 25.04 11.91
C VAL A 22 8.08 26.19 10.97
N PHE A 23 9.08 26.77 10.31
CA PHE A 23 8.89 27.95 9.47
C PHE A 23 8.85 27.60 7.98
N LEU A 24 7.88 28.13 7.24
CA LEU A 24 7.86 28.10 5.78
C LEU A 24 8.83 29.18 5.26
N VAL A 25 9.89 28.78 4.57
CA VAL A 25 11.03 29.66 4.28
C VAL A 25 11.13 30.12 2.82
N ASP A 26 10.21 29.72 1.96
CA ASP A 26 10.25 29.98 0.52
C ASP A 26 9.11 30.89 0.05
N THR A 27 8.66 31.83 0.91
CA THR A 27 7.62 32.79 0.53
C THR A 27 8.12 33.78 -0.52
N TYR A 28 9.40 34.19 -0.42
CA TYR A 28 10.02 35.15 -1.35
C TYR A 28 11.32 34.63 -1.94
N ASP A 29 12.30 34.28 -1.08
CA ASP A 29 13.59 33.70 -1.45
C ASP A 29 14.00 32.68 -0.39
N THR A 30 14.16 31.43 -0.80
CA THR A 30 14.35 30.30 0.13
C THR A 30 15.56 30.48 1.05
N LEU A 31 16.72 30.85 0.50
CA LEU A 31 17.94 30.95 1.29
C LEU A 31 17.89 32.16 2.24
N SER A 32 17.29 33.27 1.81
CA SER A 32 16.99 34.41 2.69
C SER A 32 16.03 34.01 3.81
N GLY A 33 14.97 33.27 3.50
CA GLY A 33 14.02 32.78 4.49
C GLY A 33 14.66 31.82 5.50
N VAL A 34 15.61 30.99 5.09
CA VAL A 34 16.40 30.16 6.02
C VAL A 34 17.23 31.03 6.97
N LYS A 35 17.82 32.15 6.50
CA LYS A 35 18.53 33.10 7.39
C LYS A 35 17.56 33.71 8.41
N HIS A 36 16.38 34.15 7.97
CA HIS A 36 15.36 34.67 8.87
C HIS A 36 14.90 33.62 9.89
N ALA A 37 14.75 32.36 9.48
CA ALA A 37 14.41 31.25 10.37
C ALA A 37 15.51 30.99 11.41
N ILE A 38 16.79 31.07 11.02
CA ILE A 38 17.94 30.95 11.93
C ILE A 38 17.93 32.09 12.97
N GLU A 39 17.67 33.33 12.55
CA GLU A 39 17.59 34.47 13.47
C GLU A 39 16.43 34.29 14.47
N ALA A 40 15.26 33.89 14.00
CA ALA A 40 14.13 33.54 14.86
C ALA A 40 14.47 32.38 15.80
N GLY A 41 15.18 31.35 15.31
CA GLY A 41 15.66 30.22 16.10
C GLY A 41 16.62 30.64 17.22
N ARG A 42 17.52 31.59 16.98
CA ARG A 42 18.41 32.13 18.03
C ARG A 42 17.62 32.84 19.13
N ASN A 43 16.60 33.59 18.74
CA ASN A 43 15.71 34.26 19.68
C ASN A 43 14.88 33.25 20.50
N LEU A 44 14.40 32.18 19.87
CA LEU A 44 13.74 31.06 20.56
C LEU A 44 14.68 30.39 21.57
N ARG A 45 15.92 30.11 21.18
CA ARG A 45 16.95 29.52 22.05
C ARG A 45 17.25 30.39 23.26
N ALA A 46 17.32 31.71 23.08
CA ALA A 46 17.48 32.65 24.19
C ALA A 46 16.30 32.60 25.19
N GLN A 47 15.12 32.13 24.76
CA GLN A 47 13.93 31.97 25.59
C GLN A 47 13.76 30.53 26.12
N GLY A 48 14.72 29.63 25.87
CA GLY A 48 14.68 28.24 26.33
C GLY A 48 13.93 27.27 25.40
N HIS A 49 13.67 27.66 24.16
CA HIS A 49 13.00 26.84 23.14
C HIS A 49 13.94 26.54 21.97
N GLU A 50 13.58 25.62 21.07
CA GLU A 50 14.41 25.28 19.91
C GLU A 50 13.65 25.39 18.59
N LEU A 51 14.38 25.67 17.52
CA LEU A 51 13.84 25.63 16.16
C LEU A 51 13.66 24.18 15.72
N LEU A 52 12.41 23.71 15.66
CA LEU A 52 12.13 22.31 15.30
C LEU A 52 12.36 22.03 13.83
N GLY A 53 12.05 22.97 12.94
CA GLY A 53 12.19 22.72 11.51
C GLY A 53 12.01 23.93 10.60
N ILE A 54 12.31 23.69 9.33
CA ILE A 54 11.94 24.55 8.21
C ILE A 54 11.17 23.74 7.17
N ARG A 55 10.31 24.39 6.40
CA ARG A 55 9.58 23.79 5.29
C ARG A 55 9.94 24.44 3.97
N LEU A 56 10.32 23.61 3.01
CA LEU A 56 10.53 23.92 1.61
C LEU A 56 9.32 23.42 0.80
N ASP A 57 8.73 24.28 -0.02
CA ASP A 57 7.51 23.99 -0.80
C ASP A 57 7.67 24.36 -2.28
N SER A 58 8.88 24.69 -2.74
CA SER A 58 9.15 25.12 -4.12
C SER A 58 10.65 25.09 -4.45
N GLY A 59 10.95 25.23 -5.74
CA GLY A 59 12.32 25.27 -6.27
C GLY A 59 12.98 23.90 -6.40
N ASP A 60 14.30 23.90 -6.58
CA ASP A 60 15.12 22.69 -6.61
C ASP A 60 15.32 22.16 -5.17
N LEU A 61 14.48 21.22 -4.77
CA LEU A 61 14.48 20.69 -3.41
C LEU A 61 15.80 19.98 -3.04
N ALA A 62 16.51 19.38 -3.99
CA ALA A 62 17.78 18.70 -3.70
C ALA A 62 18.87 19.74 -3.36
N TYR A 63 19.01 20.77 -4.19
CA TYR A 63 19.94 21.87 -3.95
C TYR A 63 19.56 22.66 -2.69
N LEU A 64 18.30 23.08 -2.58
CA LEU A 64 17.83 23.97 -1.51
C LEU A 64 17.89 23.30 -0.14
N SER A 65 17.54 22.01 -0.04
CA SER A 65 17.67 21.28 1.23
C SER A 65 19.12 21.16 1.68
N SER A 66 20.05 20.89 0.74
CA SER A 66 21.48 20.76 1.03
C SER A 66 22.08 22.08 1.53
N GLU A 67 21.78 23.19 0.86
CA GLU A 67 22.22 24.52 1.30
C GLU A 67 21.59 24.92 2.64
N ALA A 68 20.29 24.66 2.81
CA ALA A 68 19.62 24.95 4.07
C ALA A 68 20.22 24.16 5.24
N ARG A 69 20.54 22.87 5.03
CA ARG A 69 21.21 22.02 6.01
C ARG A 69 22.56 22.61 6.41
N ARG A 70 23.40 22.98 5.44
CA ARG A 70 24.70 23.62 5.69
C ARG A 70 24.54 24.90 6.52
N MET A 71 23.60 25.77 6.15
CA MET A 71 23.35 27.03 6.85
C MET A 71 22.86 26.82 8.29
N LEU A 72 21.97 25.85 8.50
CA LEU A 72 21.48 25.50 9.84
C LEU A 72 22.62 24.94 10.71
N ASP A 73 23.45 24.06 10.17
CA ASP A 73 24.58 23.45 10.88
C ASP A 73 25.62 24.49 11.29
N GLU A 74 26.02 25.36 10.37
CA GLU A 74 26.94 26.49 10.62
C GLU A 74 26.39 27.45 11.68
N ALA A 75 25.06 27.60 11.74
CA ALA A 75 24.39 28.45 12.72
C ALA A 75 24.16 27.75 14.08
N GLY A 76 24.55 26.48 14.23
CA GLY A 76 24.40 25.70 15.46
C GLY A 76 23.00 25.10 15.66
N PHE A 77 22.32 24.72 14.57
CA PHE A 77 21.00 24.08 14.55
C PHE A 77 21.01 22.70 13.87
N PRO A 78 21.92 21.77 14.25
CA PRO A 78 22.06 20.48 13.57
C PRO A 78 20.80 19.60 13.66
N ASP A 79 20.01 19.76 14.73
CA ASP A 79 18.82 18.95 14.99
C ASP A 79 17.55 19.48 14.31
N THR A 80 17.58 20.70 13.77
CA THR A 80 16.43 21.32 13.07
C THR A 80 16.07 20.51 11.83
N LYS A 81 14.82 20.07 11.70
CA LYS A 81 14.34 19.22 10.62
C LYS A 81 14.02 19.99 9.35
N ILE A 82 14.34 19.41 8.21
CA ILE A 82 13.98 19.95 6.89
C ILE A 82 12.78 19.16 6.37
N ILE A 83 11.69 19.87 6.15
CA ILE A 83 10.45 19.33 5.61
C ILE A 83 10.35 19.74 4.15
N ALA A 84 10.10 18.79 3.25
CA ALA A 84 9.79 19.10 1.86
C ALA A 84 8.32 18.78 1.58
N SER A 85 7.62 19.70 0.93
CA SER A 85 6.34 19.48 0.26
C SER A 85 6.42 20.04 -1.16
N ASN A 86 5.36 19.80 -1.96
CA ASN A 86 5.15 20.23 -3.37
C ASN A 86 5.23 19.10 -4.40
N ASP A 87 4.06 18.72 -4.93
CA ASP A 87 3.88 17.75 -6.02
C ASP A 87 4.71 16.45 -5.94
N LEU A 88 5.00 16.03 -4.70
CA LEU A 88 5.75 14.83 -4.41
C LEU A 88 4.92 13.56 -4.73
N ASP A 89 5.61 12.57 -5.27
CA ASP A 89 5.21 11.17 -5.38
C ASP A 89 6.44 10.28 -5.07
N GLU A 90 6.26 8.97 -5.12
CA GLU A 90 7.32 8.00 -4.87
C GLU A 90 8.53 8.14 -5.79
N ASP A 91 8.35 8.50 -7.06
CA ASP A 91 9.43 8.63 -8.04
C ASP A 91 10.26 9.89 -7.79
N VAL A 92 9.60 11.02 -7.51
CA VAL A 92 10.27 12.28 -7.15
C VAL A 92 11.02 12.11 -5.83
N ILE A 93 10.41 11.47 -4.83
CA ILE A 93 11.05 11.23 -3.53
C ILE A 93 12.28 10.32 -3.71
N GLU A 94 12.19 9.22 -4.47
CA GLU A 94 13.34 8.35 -4.75
C GLU A 94 14.46 9.12 -5.44
N SER A 95 14.14 9.94 -6.45
CA SER A 95 15.11 10.77 -7.15
C SER A 95 15.81 11.79 -6.24
N LEU A 96 15.07 12.43 -5.32
CA LEU A 96 15.65 13.39 -4.37
C LEU A 96 16.58 12.69 -3.36
N ILE A 97 16.20 11.50 -2.88
CA ILE A 97 17.05 10.68 -2.01
C ILE A 97 18.34 10.29 -2.72
N ASP A 98 18.26 9.83 -3.98
CA ASP A 98 19.43 9.45 -4.77
C ASP A 98 20.38 10.63 -5.04
N GLN A 99 19.84 11.84 -5.16
CA GLN A 99 20.62 13.08 -5.27
C GLN A 99 21.24 13.54 -3.95
N GLY A 100 20.93 12.87 -2.83
CA GLY A 100 21.43 13.23 -1.51
C GLY A 100 20.73 14.44 -0.89
N ALA A 101 19.48 14.72 -1.26
CA ALA A 101 18.70 15.80 -0.67
C ALA A 101 18.63 15.66 0.86
N ALA A 102 18.90 16.76 1.57
CA ALA A 102 18.90 16.80 3.03
C ALA A 102 17.48 17.02 3.58
N VAL A 103 16.54 16.15 3.23
CA VAL A 103 15.14 16.21 3.68
C VAL A 103 14.88 15.14 4.75
N ASP A 104 14.33 15.55 5.89
CA ASP A 104 13.97 14.65 7.00
C ASP A 104 12.51 14.17 6.91
N ILE A 105 11.61 15.03 6.43
CA ILE A 105 10.15 14.80 6.47
C ILE A 105 9.54 15.14 5.12
N TRP A 106 8.71 14.23 4.60
CA TRP A 106 8.04 14.37 3.30
C TRP A 106 6.55 14.67 3.48
N GLY A 107 6.12 15.83 3.02
CA GLY A 107 4.72 16.26 2.99
C GLY A 107 4.08 15.96 1.64
N VAL A 108 3.39 14.83 1.54
CA VAL A 108 2.73 14.39 0.30
C VAL A 108 1.23 14.68 0.36
N GLY A 109 0.73 15.47 -0.59
CA GLY A 109 -0.68 15.89 -0.67
C GLY A 109 -1.44 15.21 -1.80
N THR A 110 -1.68 15.97 -2.87
CA THR A 110 -2.58 15.63 -3.99
C THR A 110 -2.36 14.22 -4.53
N LYS A 111 -1.13 13.88 -4.95
CA LYS A 111 -0.85 12.60 -5.63
C LYS A 111 -1.17 11.38 -4.76
N LEU A 112 -0.87 11.44 -3.46
CA LEU A 112 -1.17 10.37 -2.51
C LEU A 112 -2.67 10.25 -2.22
N ILE A 113 -3.36 11.36 -1.92
CA ILE A 113 -4.77 11.31 -1.49
C ILE A 113 -5.71 10.96 -2.65
N THR A 114 -5.34 11.29 -3.89
CA THR A 114 -6.17 10.99 -5.07
C THR A 114 -5.78 9.71 -5.78
N ALA A 115 -4.64 9.08 -5.43
CA ALA A 115 -3.98 8.07 -6.26
C ALA A 115 -3.88 8.55 -7.71
N ALA A 116 -3.17 9.68 -7.91
CA ALA A 116 -3.26 10.48 -9.15
C ALA A 116 -2.97 9.71 -10.45
N ASP A 117 -2.08 8.71 -10.38
CA ASP A 117 -1.72 7.81 -11.48
C ASP A 117 -2.83 6.80 -11.80
N GLN A 118 -3.51 6.28 -10.77
CA GLN A 118 -4.62 5.33 -10.90
C GLN A 118 -5.72 5.59 -9.84
N PRO A 119 -6.62 6.57 -10.07
CA PRO A 119 -7.59 7.02 -9.06
C PRO A 119 -8.74 6.03 -8.81
N ALA A 120 -8.73 4.89 -9.51
CA ALA A 120 -9.73 3.85 -9.39
C ALA A 120 -9.10 2.45 -9.36
N LEU A 121 -9.49 1.65 -8.37
CA LEU A 121 -9.03 0.27 -8.24
C LEU A 121 -9.66 -0.69 -9.26
N GLY A 122 -10.85 -0.38 -9.78
CA GLY A 122 -11.59 -1.25 -10.70
C GLY A 122 -12.23 -2.49 -10.06
N GLY A 123 -12.50 -2.46 -8.75
CA GLY A 123 -13.16 -3.54 -8.03
C GLY A 123 -14.57 -3.86 -8.57
N VAL A 124 -14.95 -5.14 -8.57
CA VAL A 124 -16.25 -5.62 -9.05
C VAL A 124 -16.86 -6.64 -8.09
N TYR A 125 -18.20 -6.70 -8.06
CA TYR A 125 -18.95 -7.74 -7.37
C TYR A 125 -19.63 -8.65 -8.39
N LYS A 126 -19.46 -9.97 -8.25
CA LYS A 126 -20.02 -10.97 -9.18
C LYS A 126 -20.59 -12.15 -8.41
N LEU A 127 -21.74 -12.65 -8.85
CA LEU A 127 -22.30 -13.90 -8.39
C LEU A 127 -21.47 -15.08 -8.90
N ALA A 128 -20.94 -15.91 -7.99
CA ALA A 128 -20.08 -17.05 -8.33
C ALA A 128 -20.81 -18.41 -8.22
N CYS A 129 -21.85 -18.48 -7.38
CA CYS A 129 -22.70 -19.65 -7.22
C CYS A 129 -24.04 -19.26 -6.57
N VAL A 130 -25.05 -20.11 -6.73
CA VAL A 130 -26.33 -20.06 -6.00
C VAL A 130 -26.64 -21.44 -5.47
N ARG A 131 -27.51 -21.55 -4.49
CA ARG A 131 -28.04 -22.85 -4.06
C ARG A 131 -29.52 -22.71 -3.78
N ASP A 132 -30.28 -23.67 -4.28
CA ASP A 132 -31.64 -23.89 -3.83
C ASP A 132 -31.56 -24.82 -2.64
N VAL A 133 -32.10 -24.39 -1.50
CA VAL A 133 -32.05 -25.17 -0.25
C VAL A 133 -33.42 -25.73 0.07
N ASP A 134 -33.43 -26.96 0.57
CA ASP A 134 -34.63 -27.55 1.17
C ASP A 134 -34.99 -26.87 2.50
N LYS A 135 -36.10 -27.28 3.13
CA LYS A 135 -36.53 -26.75 4.43
C LYS A 135 -35.52 -26.99 5.57
N ALA A 136 -34.60 -27.96 5.39
CA ALA A 136 -33.52 -28.26 6.32
C ALA A 136 -32.23 -27.47 5.99
N GLY A 137 -32.25 -26.62 4.96
CA GLY A 137 -31.11 -25.80 4.54
C GLY A 137 -30.10 -26.50 3.63
N ASN A 138 -30.41 -27.70 3.13
CA ASN A 138 -29.51 -28.50 2.30
C ASN A 138 -29.80 -28.34 0.82
N GLY A 139 -28.75 -28.30 0.01
CA GLY A 139 -28.85 -28.27 -1.44
C GLY A 139 -27.49 -28.03 -2.08
N PRO A 140 -27.22 -28.61 -3.27
CA PRO A 140 -25.92 -28.46 -3.92
C PRO A 140 -25.72 -27.03 -4.41
N TRP A 141 -24.49 -26.55 -4.34
CA TRP A 141 -24.10 -25.30 -4.99
C TRP A 141 -24.17 -25.45 -6.52
N GLN A 142 -24.89 -24.53 -7.16
CA GLN A 142 -24.96 -24.36 -8.60
C GLN A 142 -23.99 -23.24 -9.00
N TYR A 143 -22.93 -23.58 -9.71
CA TYR A 143 -21.94 -22.61 -10.16
C TYR A 143 -22.51 -21.63 -11.18
N ARG A 144 -22.07 -20.38 -11.09
CA ARG A 144 -22.43 -19.30 -12.01
C ARG A 144 -21.15 -18.72 -12.62
N ILE A 145 -21.15 -18.58 -13.93
CA ILE A 145 -20.04 -17.97 -14.66
C ILE A 145 -20.56 -16.87 -15.58
N LYS A 146 -19.84 -15.75 -15.59
CA LYS A 146 -20.04 -14.69 -16.58
C LYS A 146 -18.98 -14.85 -17.65
N LEU A 147 -19.40 -15.17 -18.87
CA LEU A 147 -18.52 -15.18 -20.04
C LEU A 147 -18.17 -13.77 -20.50
N SER A 148 -17.04 -13.66 -21.20
CA SER A 148 -16.58 -12.44 -21.85
C SER A 148 -15.67 -12.82 -23.03
N GLU A 149 -15.59 -11.94 -24.02
CA GLU A 149 -14.59 -12.03 -25.10
C GLU A 149 -13.15 -11.95 -24.57
N GLN A 150 -12.95 -11.32 -23.41
CA GLN A 150 -11.64 -11.24 -22.75
C GLN A 150 -11.53 -12.27 -21.64
N VAL A 151 -10.50 -13.13 -21.69
CA VAL A 151 -10.26 -14.19 -20.70
C VAL A 151 -10.19 -13.65 -19.27
N ILE A 152 -9.51 -12.51 -19.06
CA ILE A 152 -9.42 -11.83 -17.75
C ILE A 152 -10.77 -11.44 -17.16
N LYS A 153 -11.81 -11.26 -17.98
CA LYS A 153 -13.14 -10.84 -17.53
C LYS A 153 -14.08 -12.01 -17.24
N ILE A 154 -13.67 -13.25 -17.56
CA ILE A 154 -14.42 -14.46 -17.24
C ILE A 154 -14.32 -14.74 -15.73
N SER A 155 -15.46 -14.71 -15.03
CA SER A 155 -15.47 -14.92 -13.58
C SER A 155 -15.03 -16.34 -13.20
N THR A 156 -14.46 -16.48 -12.02
CA THR A 156 -14.23 -17.79 -11.40
C THR A 156 -15.51 -18.17 -10.64
N PRO A 157 -16.03 -19.40 -10.78
CA PRO A 157 -17.22 -19.86 -10.04
C PRO A 157 -16.89 -20.37 -8.63
N GLY A 158 -17.91 -20.78 -7.87
CA GLY A 158 -17.75 -21.52 -6.60
C GLY A 158 -17.71 -20.65 -5.34
N VAL A 159 -17.58 -21.31 -4.18
CA VAL A 159 -17.46 -20.67 -2.87
C VAL A 159 -15.97 -20.46 -2.59
N GLN A 160 -15.46 -19.31 -2.99
CA GLN A 160 -14.02 -19.08 -3.07
C GLN A 160 -13.39 -18.71 -1.73
N GLN A 161 -12.21 -19.29 -1.49
CA GLN A 161 -11.29 -18.91 -0.43
C GLN A 161 -9.88 -18.73 -1.00
N VAL A 162 -9.01 -18.04 -0.27
CA VAL A 162 -7.63 -17.76 -0.70
C VAL A 162 -6.63 -18.28 0.32
N ARG A 163 -5.73 -19.17 -0.11
CA ARG A 163 -4.58 -19.63 0.68
C ARG A 163 -3.33 -18.84 0.31
N ARG A 164 -2.68 -18.23 1.30
CA ARG A 164 -1.31 -17.76 1.16
C ARG A 164 -0.35 -18.82 1.65
N PHE A 165 0.44 -19.37 0.74
CA PHE A 165 1.49 -20.34 1.06
C PHE A 165 2.76 -19.63 1.54
N TYR A 166 3.41 -20.21 2.55
CA TYR A 166 4.63 -19.66 3.10
C TYR A 166 5.56 -20.74 3.64
N THR A 167 6.87 -20.43 3.64
CA THR A 167 7.83 -21.09 4.51
C THR A 167 8.06 -20.26 5.75
N GLU A 168 8.57 -20.88 6.81
CA GLU A 168 8.86 -20.19 8.06
C GLU A 168 10.19 -20.71 8.60
N GLU A 169 11.17 -19.82 8.66
CA GLU A 169 12.52 -20.13 9.13
C GLU A 169 12.90 -19.11 10.22
N ARG A 170 13.33 -19.60 11.38
CA ARG A 170 13.73 -18.75 12.53
C ARG A 170 12.67 -17.70 12.91
N GLY A 171 11.38 -18.03 12.76
CA GLY A 171 10.25 -17.15 13.06
C GLY A 171 9.93 -16.10 11.98
N VAL A 172 10.62 -16.13 10.84
CA VAL A 172 10.35 -15.25 9.69
C VAL A 172 9.58 -16.03 8.64
N ARG A 173 8.41 -15.53 8.25
CA ARG A 173 7.61 -16.10 7.16
C ARG A 173 8.08 -15.56 5.82
N THR A 174 8.21 -16.42 4.82
CA THR A 174 8.46 -16.04 3.42
C THR A 174 7.30 -16.50 2.56
N TYR A 175 6.63 -15.58 1.89
CA TYR A 175 5.45 -15.86 1.07
C TYR A 175 5.83 -16.40 -0.30
N LEU A 176 5.14 -17.47 -0.71
CA LEU A 176 5.45 -18.22 -1.92
C LEU A 176 4.45 -17.98 -3.06
N ALA A 177 3.15 -18.01 -2.75
CA ALA A 177 2.07 -17.81 -3.70
C ALA A 177 0.73 -17.62 -2.97
N ASP A 178 -0.21 -16.95 -3.63
CA ASP A 178 -1.63 -16.97 -3.26
C ASP A 178 -2.42 -17.85 -4.22
N MET A 179 -3.27 -18.72 -3.67
CA MET A 179 -4.10 -19.65 -4.43
C MET A 179 -5.57 -19.48 -4.07
N VAL A 180 -6.38 -19.15 -5.07
CA VAL A 180 -7.84 -19.19 -4.97
C VAL A 180 -8.30 -20.63 -5.17
N TYR A 181 -9.08 -21.15 -4.24
CA TYR A 181 -9.69 -22.48 -4.33
C TYR A 181 -11.17 -22.39 -3.96
N ASP A 182 -11.91 -23.46 -4.23
CA ASP A 182 -13.32 -23.58 -3.85
C ASP A 182 -13.44 -24.42 -2.57
N GLU A 183 -14.01 -23.83 -1.52
CA GLU A 183 -14.20 -24.49 -0.22
C GLU A 183 -15.14 -25.69 -0.30
N GLU A 184 -16.05 -25.69 -1.28
CA GLU A 184 -17.09 -26.70 -1.45
C GLU A 184 -16.75 -27.70 -2.56
N SER A 185 -15.52 -27.66 -3.08
CA SER A 185 -15.04 -28.59 -4.11
C SER A 185 -15.04 -30.03 -3.59
N THR A 186 -15.66 -30.93 -4.36
CA THR A 186 -15.61 -32.39 -4.11
C THR A 186 -14.36 -33.04 -4.72
N CYS A 187 -13.58 -32.30 -5.51
CA CYS A 187 -12.34 -32.82 -6.09
C CYS A 187 -11.22 -32.85 -5.05
N PRO A 188 -10.33 -33.86 -5.07
CA PRO A 188 -9.16 -33.87 -4.21
C PRO A 188 -8.33 -32.59 -4.42
N PRO A 189 -7.83 -31.96 -3.33
CA PRO A 189 -7.08 -30.73 -3.46
C PRO A 189 -5.79 -30.96 -4.25
N GLU A 190 -5.56 -30.10 -5.24
CA GLU A 190 -4.34 -30.13 -6.05
C GLU A 190 -3.42 -28.98 -5.59
N ASN A 191 -2.22 -29.32 -5.14
CA ASN A 191 -1.22 -28.31 -4.71
C ASN A 191 -0.54 -27.65 -5.92
N MET A 192 -1.32 -27.08 -6.82
CA MET A 192 -0.83 -26.42 -8.02
C MET A 192 -1.63 -25.16 -8.30
N VAL A 193 -0.91 -24.04 -8.28
CA VAL A 193 -1.43 -22.73 -8.63
C VAL A 193 -1.30 -22.56 -10.14
N VAL A 194 -2.42 -22.28 -10.81
CA VAL A 194 -2.48 -22.04 -12.26
C VAL A 194 -2.80 -20.58 -12.48
N ASP A 195 -1.98 -19.89 -13.28
CA ASP A 195 -2.24 -18.51 -13.67
C ASP A 195 -3.55 -18.43 -14.49
N PRO A 196 -4.47 -17.51 -14.16
CA PRO A 196 -5.76 -17.43 -14.83
C PRO A 196 -5.69 -16.86 -16.26
N LEU A 197 -4.59 -16.24 -16.65
CA LEU A 197 -4.37 -15.65 -17.98
C LEU A 197 -3.49 -16.52 -18.87
N ASP A 198 -2.57 -17.27 -18.27
CA ASP A 198 -1.65 -18.13 -18.98
C ASP A 198 -1.60 -19.52 -18.31
N PHE A 199 -2.43 -20.45 -18.80
CA PHE A 199 -2.54 -21.79 -18.24
C PHE A 199 -1.21 -22.60 -18.27
N THR A 200 -0.21 -22.15 -19.04
CA THR A 200 1.12 -22.76 -19.05
C THR A 200 1.97 -22.30 -17.86
N ARG A 201 1.67 -21.14 -17.27
CA ARG A 201 2.29 -20.67 -16.02
C ARG A 201 1.63 -21.37 -14.84
N ARG A 202 2.37 -22.33 -14.29
CA ARG A 202 1.92 -23.14 -13.16
C ARG A 202 3.00 -23.18 -12.10
N LYS A 203 2.58 -23.08 -10.84
CA LYS A 203 3.46 -23.20 -9.69
C LYS A 203 3.02 -24.37 -8.82
N ALA A 204 3.83 -25.42 -8.79
CA ALA A 204 3.65 -26.51 -7.85
C ALA A 204 3.98 -26.04 -6.44
N ILE A 205 3.12 -26.40 -5.49
CA ILE A 205 3.32 -26.18 -4.06
C ILE A 205 3.65 -27.54 -3.45
N ALA A 206 4.73 -27.61 -2.67
CA ALA A 206 5.12 -28.86 -2.04
C ALA A 206 4.05 -29.34 -1.06
N LYS A 207 3.85 -30.65 -0.99
CA LYS A 207 2.92 -31.24 -0.02
C LYS A 207 3.37 -30.89 1.40
N GLY A 208 2.45 -30.41 2.23
CA GLY A 208 2.74 -30.01 3.60
C GLY A 208 3.32 -28.60 3.74
N THR A 209 3.45 -27.81 2.66
CA THR A 209 3.75 -26.37 2.76
C THR A 209 2.71 -25.68 3.64
N LYS A 210 3.19 -24.88 4.60
CA LYS A 210 2.31 -24.11 5.48
C LYS A 210 1.51 -23.09 4.67
N TYR A 211 0.28 -22.87 5.08
CA TYR A 211 -0.56 -21.84 4.50
C TYR A 211 -1.44 -21.19 5.57
N GLU A 212 -2.00 -20.04 5.22
CA GLU A 212 -3.09 -19.44 5.96
C GLU A 212 -4.20 -19.02 4.99
N GLU A 213 -5.44 -19.10 5.46
CA GLU A 213 -6.60 -18.58 4.72
C GLU A 213 -6.73 -17.07 4.94
N LEU A 214 -6.87 -16.31 3.86
CA LEU A 214 -6.89 -14.85 3.92
C LEU A 214 -8.29 -14.28 4.18
N LEU A 215 -9.35 -14.89 3.64
CA LEU A 215 -10.71 -14.41 3.90
C LEU A 215 -11.18 -14.92 5.26
N LYS A 216 -11.43 -13.97 6.16
CA LYS A 216 -11.94 -14.24 7.51
C LYS A 216 -13.42 -13.84 7.60
N PRO A 217 -14.26 -14.63 8.27
CA PRO A 217 -15.66 -14.28 8.44
C PRO A 217 -15.77 -13.01 9.29
N ILE A 218 -16.34 -11.95 8.70
CA ILE A 218 -16.61 -10.69 9.42
C ILE A 218 -18.00 -10.75 10.07
N PHE A 219 -19.00 -11.20 9.31
CA PHE A 219 -20.38 -11.38 9.77
C PHE A 219 -20.85 -12.82 9.57
N ARG A 220 -21.69 -13.32 10.48
CA ARG A 220 -22.43 -14.57 10.35
C ARG A 220 -23.87 -14.33 10.79
N GLY A 221 -24.84 -14.65 9.93
CA GLY A 221 -26.27 -14.44 10.24
C GLY A 221 -26.62 -12.99 10.61
N GLY A 222 -25.95 -12.01 10.00
CA GLY A 222 -26.11 -10.58 10.34
C GLY A 222 -25.41 -10.12 11.62
N GLN A 223 -24.77 -11.01 12.37
CA GLN A 223 -24.02 -10.68 13.58
C GLN A 223 -22.54 -10.51 13.29
N LEU A 224 -21.94 -9.44 13.81
CA LEU A 224 -20.50 -9.21 13.73
C LEU A 224 -19.78 -10.25 14.60
N VAL A 225 -18.98 -11.12 13.97
CA VAL A 225 -18.19 -12.16 14.66
C VAL A 225 -16.70 -11.86 14.68
N TYR A 226 -16.27 -10.86 13.90
CA TYR A 226 -14.88 -10.42 13.84
C TYR A 226 -14.63 -9.24 14.76
N LYS A 227 -13.52 -9.30 15.52
CA LYS A 227 -13.04 -8.18 16.31
C LYS A 227 -12.05 -7.37 15.48
N SER A 228 -12.47 -6.20 15.02
CA SER A 228 -11.59 -5.30 14.26
C SER A 228 -10.38 -4.87 15.11
N PRO A 229 -9.15 -4.96 14.55
CA PRO A 229 -7.97 -4.45 15.23
C PRO A 229 -8.01 -2.92 15.30
N GLY A 230 -7.39 -2.35 16.33
CA GLY A 230 -7.13 -0.91 16.38
C GLY A 230 -6.07 -0.49 15.34
N LEU A 231 -5.94 0.82 15.12
CA LEU A 231 -5.05 1.39 14.10
C LEU A 231 -3.59 0.91 14.22
N GLU A 232 -3.03 0.93 15.43
CA GLU A 232 -1.64 0.50 15.65
C GLU A 232 -1.43 -0.99 15.39
N ALA A 233 -2.41 -1.83 15.76
CA ALA A 233 -2.35 -3.24 15.45
C ALA A 233 -2.46 -3.50 13.94
N ALA A 234 -3.28 -2.72 13.22
CA ALA A 234 -3.37 -2.80 11.76
C ALA A 234 -2.07 -2.34 11.07
N ARG A 235 -1.43 -1.26 11.56
CA ARG A 235 -0.12 -0.78 11.08
C ARG A 235 0.95 -1.84 11.29
N LYS A 236 1.08 -2.36 12.52
CA LYS A 236 2.03 -3.42 12.85
C LYS A 236 1.81 -4.68 12.01
N TYR A 237 0.54 -5.06 11.82
CA TYR A 237 0.19 -6.16 10.94
C TYR A 237 0.72 -5.90 9.53
N ARG A 238 0.44 -4.75 8.91
CA ARG A 238 0.95 -4.39 7.57
C ARG A 238 2.48 -4.47 7.49
N GLU A 239 3.20 -3.92 8.46
CA GLU A 239 4.67 -3.96 8.51
C GLU A 239 5.22 -5.38 8.60
N ASP A 240 4.66 -6.20 9.49
CA ASP A 240 5.11 -7.59 9.68
C ASP A 240 4.81 -8.45 8.44
N ARG A 241 3.72 -8.16 7.73
CA ARG A 241 3.38 -8.85 6.47
C ARG A 241 4.33 -8.46 5.34
N LEU A 242 4.70 -7.18 5.20
CA LEU A 242 5.60 -6.76 4.13
C LEU A 242 6.97 -7.45 4.20
N LYS A 243 7.46 -7.75 5.41
CA LYS A 243 8.71 -8.50 5.62
C LYS A 243 8.69 -9.90 4.99
N GLY A 244 7.50 -10.47 4.79
CA GLY A 244 7.36 -11.80 4.20
C GLY A 244 7.45 -11.84 2.68
N PHE A 245 7.47 -10.69 2.01
CA PHE A 245 7.68 -10.63 0.57
C PHE A 245 9.16 -10.45 0.23
N HIS A 246 9.61 -11.12 -0.84
CA HIS A 246 10.95 -10.89 -1.37
C HIS A 246 11.07 -9.44 -1.87
N LYS A 247 12.22 -8.77 -1.62
CA LYS A 247 12.44 -7.36 -1.97
C LYS A 247 12.17 -7.05 -3.44
N GLY A 248 12.44 -8.01 -4.33
CA GLY A 248 12.14 -7.87 -5.76
C GLY A 248 10.66 -7.71 -6.10
N ILE A 249 9.73 -8.14 -5.24
CA ILE A 249 8.29 -7.92 -5.39
C ILE A 249 7.89 -6.52 -4.89
N LEU A 250 8.65 -5.96 -3.94
CA LEU A 250 8.33 -4.69 -3.27
C LEU A 250 8.96 -3.46 -3.94
N ARG A 251 9.84 -3.64 -4.92
CA ARG A 251 10.46 -2.51 -5.65
C ARG A 251 9.42 -1.81 -6.52
N LEU A 252 9.55 -0.50 -6.66
CA LEU A 252 8.66 0.32 -7.49
C LEU A 252 8.89 0.05 -8.97
N LEU A 253 10.15 0.08 -9.41
CA LEU A 253 10.51 -0.12 -10.80
C LEU A 253 10.55 -1.61 -11.18
N ASN A 254 9.67 -2.00 -12.12
CA ASN A 254 9.60 -3.34 -12.69
C ASN A 254 9.51 -4.47 -11.64
N PRO A 255 8.55 -4.46 -10.70
CA PRO A 255 8.46 -5.47 -9.65
C PRO A 255 8.37 -6.89 -10.22
N HIS A 256 9.02 -7.83 -9.53
CA HIS A 256 8.79 -9.26 -9.79
C HIS A 256 7.33 -9.58 -9.47
N GLN A 257 6.65 -10.26 -10.39
CA GLN A 257 5.26 -10.66 -10.19
C GLN A 257 5.17 -11.69 -9.07
N TYR A 258 4.38 -11.37 -8.05
CA TYR A 258 4.05 -12.33 -7.00
C TYR A 258 3.12 -13.42 -7.59
N PRO A 259 3.41 -14.72 -7.38
CA PRO A 259 2.57 -15.77 -7.94
C PRO A 259 1.17 -15.77 -7.33
N VAL A 260 0.16 -15.49 -8.16
CA VAL A 260 -1.25 -15.55 -7.79
C VAL A 260 -1.97 -16.37 -8.84
N GLY A 261 -2.83 -17.31 -8.42
CA GLY A 261 -3.63 -18.06 -9.36
C GLY A 261 -4.73 -18.88 -8.73
N ILE A 262 -5.34 -19.74 -9.54
CA ILE A 262 -6.42 -20.62 -9.14
C ILE A 262 -5.89 -22.04 -8.94
N GLU A 263 -6.47 -22.79 -8.01
CA GLU A 263 -6.18 -24.20 -7.82
C GLU A 263 -6.43 -24.96 -9.14
N ALA A 264 -5.56 -25.91 -9.48
CA ALA A 264 -5.68 -26.66 -10.74
C ALA A 264 -7.02 -27.40 -10.90
N GLY A 265 -7.61 -27.93 -9.83
CA GLY A 265 -8.95 -28.53 -9.84
C GLY A 265 -10.03 -27.51 -10.22
N LEU A 266 -10.04 -26.36 -9.54
CA LEU A 266 -10.95 -25.25 -9.85
C LEU A 266 -10.73 -24.69 -11.26
N SER A 267 -9.49 -24.65 -11.74
CA SER A 267 -9.17 -24.26 -13.12
C SER A 267 -9.81 -25.18 -14.15
N LYS A 268 -9.76 -26.50 -13.93
CA LYS A 268 -10.40 -27.50 -14.80
C LYS A 268 -11.92 -27.35 -14.76
N ALA A 269 -12.50 -27.21 -13.57
CA ALA A 269 -13.95 -27.00 -13.40
C ALA A 269 -14.43 -25.72 -14.10
N LYS A 270 -13.66 -24.62 -13.96
CA LYS A 270 -13.92 -23.36 -14.66
C LYS A 270 -13.89 -23.56 -16.18
N LEU A 271 -12.88 -24.26 -16.70
CA LEU A 271 -12.75 -24.50 -18.14
C LEU A 271 -13.91 -25.33 -18.69
N ALA A 272 -14.28 -26.42 -18.01
CA ALA A 272 -15.42 -27.25 -18.39
C ALA A 272 -16.71 -26.43 -18.44
N LEU A 273 -16.96 -25.58 -17.42
CA LEU A 273 -18.12 -24.71 -17.40
C LEU A 273 -18.10 -23.68 -18.55
N ILE A 274 -16.93 -23.14 -18.91
CA ILE A 274 -16.78 -22.24 -20.07
C ILE A 274 -17.13 -22.98 -21.37
N MET A 275 -16.62 -24.20 -21.57
CA MET A 275 -16.87 -24.99 -22.78
C MET A 275 -18.34 -25.35 -22.92
N LYS A 276 -19.00 -25.72 -21.81
CA LYS A 276 -20.44 -25.95 -21.75
C LYS A 276 -21.25 -24.71 -22.14
N GLU A 277 -21.00 -23.57 -21.50
CA GLU A 277 -21.74 -22.32 -21.76
C GLU A 277 -21.50 -21.75 -23.16
N ARG A 278 -20.36 -22.09 -23.80
CA ARG A 278 -20.07 -21.76 -25.20
C ARG A 278 -20.65 -22.78 -26.21
N GLY A 279 -21.22 -23.88 -25.73
CA GLY A 279 -21.84 -24.90 -26.58
C GLY A 279 -20.86 -25.87 -27.26
N PHE A 280 -19.62 -25.98 -26.78
CA PHE A 280 -18.64 -26.95 -27.29
C PHE A 280 -18.84 -28.36 -26.74
N GLU A 281 -19.49 -28.49 -25.58
CA GLU A 281 -19.89 -29.76 -24.98
C GLU A 281 -21.43 -29.84 -24.98
N LYS A 282 -21.99 -30.83 -25.67
CA LYS A 282 -23.43 -31.15 -25.62
C LYS A 282 -23.65 -32.17 -24.50
N ASP A 283 -24.77 -32.04 -23.79
CA ASP A 283 -25.22 -32.95 -22.72
C ASP A 283 -25.27 -34.42 -23.19
#